data_AF-A0A1Y6KPP8-F1
#
_entry.id   AF-A0A1Y6KPP8-F1
#
_cell.length_a   1.000
_cell.length_b   1.000
_cell.length_c   1.000
_cell.angle_alpha   90.00
_cell.angle_beta   90.00
_cell.angle_gamma   90.00
#
_symmetry.space_group_name_H-M   'P 1'
#
loop_
_entity.id
_entity.type
_entity.pdbx_description
1 polymer ?
#
loop_
_entity_poly.entity_id
_entity_poly.type
_entity_poly.pdbx_seq_one_letter_code
_entity_poly.pdbx_strand_id
1 'polypeptide(L)'
;MTRHHRHHHDSHHDHHHHNHHHHDNHHHHHCPPAPPPCPTPPTPTPPTPTPPAPALGFADLGIVFNDATRFLEGGLWRNVVDEGGQGLGSVYNYTGDLGVIQDGLKAMVAAGQFNGQALASVNKILADITIAQDAAMASVTGGGAFGSIAAAEAALRNAHLDILSVVNNDPTLAGKATNADGATGFLQVPQLLPDGVTAATAPKNTLAELGLIFNDAANRLLGGVNDSNAGIIQDDVNALIAGLNALVAANPLQFGGLTGVHALAIIDQLALVNTHINGAAGNVDIGRALNDDFLDIIDIVAGDTNLANMAQQNGVNGWSQFGDFLNPTPAYQDNQAQTDFWAMFIAQSNALGKAAIAAVNAGDAAAMAKVTADLMTFKKDVTDFDAAQGGIFQARFDNELLGDQSTLGAEIAKILEGFQTGNKALVAAAADQMHQNAADVGGNNIPVNGGAYDVNGTTAAQVLATTGGNANAAAVLAEIMAQPAANVIMLPTAASSHGAATAVPETPVIDPPQVDMSQHQHAHHHMWA
;
A
#
# COMPACT_ATOMS: atom_id res chain seq x y z
N MET A 1 -9.38 -44.93 -38.77
CA MET A 1 -10.61 -44.32 -39.34
C MET A 1 -10.91 -43.11 -38.46
N THR A 2 -10.86 -41.84 -38.86
CA THR A 2 -10.77 -41.20 -40.18
C THR A 2 -10.17 -39.79 -39.98
N ARG A 3 -9.28 -39.39 -40.90
CA ARG A 3 -8.66 -38.06 -41.07
C ARG A 3 -9.67 -36.95 -41.37
N HIS A 4 -9.34 -35.70 -41.04
CA HIS A 4 -9.51 -34.45 -41.84
C HIS A 4 -8.36 -33.50 -41.34
N HIS A 5 -7.36 -32.98 -42.06
CA HIS A 5 -7.12 -32.30 -43.36
C HIS A 5 -7.28 -30.76 -43.38
N ARG A 6 -6.23 -30.10 -43.92
CA ARG A 6 -6.03 -28.72 -44.45
C ARG A 6 -5.50 -27.65 -43.48
N HIS A 7 -4.63 -26.71 -43.89
CA HIS A 7 -3.84 -26.48 -45.12
C HIS A 7 -2.72 -25.49 -44.80
N HIS A 8 -1.53 -25.70 -45.37
CA HIS A 8 -0.46 -24.72 -45.54
C HIS A 8 -0.84 -23.67 -46.59
N HIS A 9 -0.35 -22.44 -46.42
CA HIS A 9 -0.18 -21.48 -47.51
C HIS A 9 1.21 -20.83 -47.44
N ASP A 10 2.01 -21.10 -48.48
CA ASP A 10 3.19 -20.35 -48.90
C ASP A 10 2.78 -19.05 -49.61
N SER A 11 3.65 -18.04 -49.56
CA SER A 11 3.81 -17.06 -50.65
C SER A 11 5.23 -16.52 -50.71
N HIS A 12 5.86 -16.78 -51.86
CA HIS A 12 7.11 -16.22 -52.37
C HIS A 12 6.85 -14.88 -53.10
N HIS A 13 7.86 -14.00 -53.11
CA HIS A 13 8.35 -13.11 -54.19
C HIS A 13 9.29 -12.06 -53.55
N ASP A 14 10.37 -11.53 -54.13
CA ASP A 14 11.14 -11.80 -55.34
C ASP A 14 12.52 -11.13 -55.14
N HIS A 15 13.54 -11.68 -55.79
CA HIS A 15 14.92 -11.18 -55.79
C HIS A 15 15.15 -10.06 -56.82
N HIS A 16 15.99 -9.08 -56.49
CA HIS A 16 16.75 -8.30 -57.49
C HIS A 16 18.23 -8.23 -57.12
N HIS A 17 19.04 -8.88 -57.96
CA HIS A 17 20.47 -8.65 -58.14
C HIS A 17 20.68 -7.53 -59.16
N HIS A 18 21.76 -6.73 -59.02
CA HIS A 18 22.71 -6.50 -60.12
C HIS A 18 24.07 -6.00 -59.62
N ASN A 19 25.10 -6.72 -60.06
CA ASN A 19 26.55 -6.44 -60.04
C ASN A 19 26.91 -5.16 -60.80
N HIS A 20 28.09 -4.58 -60.50
CA HIS A 20 29.11 -4.28 -61.52
C HIS A 20 30.51 -4.11 -60.92
N HIS A 21 31.48 -4.86 -61.48
CA HIS A 21 32.92 -4.77 -61.27
C HIS A 21 33.61 -3.92 -62.37
N HIS A 22 34.67 -3.20 -61.95
CA HIS A 22 35.95 -2.84 -62.57
C HIS A 22 36.08 -2.52 -64.08
N HIS A 23 36.81 -1.43 -64.39
CA HIS A 23 38.19 -1.52 -64.90
C HIS A 23 38.92 -0.15 -64.98
N ASP A 24 40.25 -0.26 -64.85
CA ASP A 24 41.30 0.74 -64.79
C ASP A 24 41.49 1.60 -66.05
N ASN A 25 42.05 2.81 -65.90
CA ASN A 25 43.13 3.22 -66.80
C ASN A 25 44.06 4.31 -66.21
N HIS A 26 45.36 4.09 -66.41
CA HIS A 26 46.48 4.92 -65.98
C HIS A 26 46.69 6.16 -66.85
N HIS A 27 46.96 7.32 -66.23
CA HIS A 27 47.82 8.35 -66.82
C HIS A 27 48.69 9.02 -65.74
N HIS A 28 50.01 8.86 -65.89
CA HIS A 28 51.01 9.66 -65.20
C HIS A 28 51.10 11.05 -65.85
N HIS A 29 51.18 12.13 -65.07
CA HIS A 29 52.34 13.03 -64.99
C HIS A 29 52.04 14.31 -64.19
N HIS A 30 52.97 14.57 -63.26
CA HIS A 30 53.40 15.83 -62.67
C HIS A 30 52.58 16.49 -61.54
N CYS A 31 53.38 16.90 -60.55
CA CYS A 31 53.06 17.17 -59.16
C CYS A 31 53.16 18.68 -58.90
N PRO A 32 52.17 19.32 -58.28
CA PRO A 32 52.36 20.51 -57.46
C PRO A 32 52.42 20.13 -55.96
N PRO A 33 53.17 20.89 -55.13
CA PRO A 33 53.43 20.56 -53.74
C PRO A 33 52.15 20.55 -52.89
N ALA A 34 52.09 19.59 -51.97
CA ALA A 34 50.91 19.22 -51.20
C ALA A 34 50.43 20.33 -50.23
N PRO A 35 49.11 20.56 -50.12
CA PRO A 35 48.52 21.27 -48.99
C PRO A 35 48.66 20.45 -47.70
N PRO A 36 48.71 21.09 -46.52
CA PRO A 36 48.91 20.43 -45.24
C PRO A 36 47.77 19.44 -44.94
N PRO A 37 48.05 18.32 -44.23
CA PRO A 37 47.06 17.28 -43.97
C PRO A 37 45.92 17.81 -43.09
N CYS A 38 44.70 17.56 -43.54
CA CYS A 38 43.49 17.69 -42.74
C CYS A 38 43.60 16.76 -41.53
N PRO A 39 43.30 17.20 -40.29
CA PRO A 39 43.37 16.33 -39.13
C PRO A 39 42.34 15.21 -39.27
N THR A 40 42.79 13.98 -39.12
CA THR A 40 41.93 12.80 -39.02
C THR A 40 40.96 12.96 -37.84
N PRO A 41 39.67 12.61 -37.99
CA PRO A 41 38.76 12.51 -36.86
C PRO A 41 39.36 11.58 -35.80
N PRO A 42 39.28 11.92 -34.50
CA PRO A 42 39.78 11.04 -33.46
C PRO A 42 39.04 9.71 -33.56
N THR A 43 39.80 8.62 -33.56
CA THR A 43 39.27 7.27 -33.38
C THR A 43 38.44 7.26 -32.09
N PRO A 44 37.18 6.78 -32.09
CA PRO A 44 36.41 6.68 -30.86
C PRO A 44 37.19 5.78 -29.90
N THR A 45 37.63 6.35 -28.79
CA THR A 45 38.18 5.61 -27.66
C THR A 45 37.16 4.54 -27.28
N PRO A 46 37.56 3.27 -27.09
CA PRO A 46 36.70 2.29 -26.44
C PRO A 46 36.13 2.90 -25.17
N PRO A 47 34.83 2.73 -24.86
CA PRO A 47 34.29 3.24 -23.61
C PRO A 47 35.19 2.73 -22.49
N THR A 48 35.73 3.67 -21.72
CA THR A 48 36.43 3.33 -20.48
C THR A 48 35.47 2.43 -19.70
N PRO A 49 35.89 1.23 -19.25
CA PRO A 49 35.00 0.39 -18.47
C PRO A 49 34.51 1.24 -17.30
N THR A 50 33.18 1.39 -17.21
CA THR A 50 32.54 2.01 -16.06
C THR A 50 33.17 1.40 -14.82
N PRO A 51 33.69 2.21 -13.87
CA PRO A 51 34.19 1.66 -12.61
C PRO A 51 33.13 0.70 -12.07
N PRO A 52 33.51 -0.51 -11.62
CA PRO A 52 32.54 -1.38 -10.96
C PRO A 52 31.88 -0.57 -9.84
N ALA A 53 30.55 -0.66 -9.76
CA ALA A 53 29.81 -0.02 -8.69
C ALA A 53 30.50 -0.33 -7.35
N PRO A 54 30.65 0.66 -6.44
CA PRO A 54 31.30 0.43 -5.17
C PRO A 54 30.64 -0.78 -4.48
N ALA A 55 31.46 -1.72 -4.03
CA ALA A 55 30.96 -2.89 -3.31
C ALA A 55 30.22 -2.42 -2.06
N LEU A 56 28.97 -2.85 -1.88
CA LEU A 56 28.14 -2.51 -0.74
C LEU A 56 28.82 -2.97 0.57
N GLY A 57 28.81 -2.10 1.58
CA GLY A 57 29.25 -2.45 2.93
C GLY A 57 28.20 -3.26 3.68
N PHE A 58 28.57 -3.80 4.85
CA PHE A 58 27.65 -4.59 5.69
C PHE A 58 26.37 -3.83 6.04
N ALA A 59 26.50 -2.56 6.41
CA ALA A 59 25.38 -1.68 6.71
C ALA A 59 24.45 -1.49 5.51
N ASP A 60 25.01 -1.31 4.31
CA ASP A 60 24.22 -1.11 3.08
C ASP A 60 23.44 -2.39 2.71
N LEU A 61 24.06 -3.57 2.90
CA LEU A 61 23.34 -4.85 2.78
C LEU A 61 22.23 -4.97 3.84
N GLY A 62 22.47 -4.44 5.04
CA GLY A 62 21.45 -4.38 6.07
C GLY A 62 20.29 -3.42 5.75
N ILE A 63 20.53 -2.35 4.99
CA ILE A 63 19.47 -1.46 4.49
C ILE A 63 18.62 -2.21 3.46
N VAL A 64 19.25 -2.96 2.55
CA VAL A 64 18.53 -3.87 1.63
C VAL A 64 17.74 -4.94 2.41
N PHE A 65 18.25 -5.40 3.56
CA PHE A 65 17.49 -6.32 4.42
C PHE A 65 16.27 -5.66 5.07
N ASN A 66 16.34 -4.37 5.41
CA ASN A 66 15.17 -3.63 5.89
C ASN A 66 14.09 -3.55 4.81
N ASP A 67 14.48 -3.31 3.55
CA ASP A 67 13.55 -3.33 2.40
C ASP A 67 12.88 -4.71 2.25
N ALA A 68 13.66 -5.79 2.36
CA ALA A 68 13.13 -7.15 2.39
C ALA A 68 12.17 -7.37 3.58
N THR A 69 12.49 -6.83 4.77
CA THR A 69 11.60 -6.90 5.95
C THR A 69 10.27 -6.23 5.65
N ARG A 70 10.31 -5.06 5.01
CA ARG A 70 9.13 -4.28 4.66
C ARG A 70 8.20 -4.98 3.67
N PHE A 71 8.74 -5.78 2.74
CA PHE A 71 7.95 -6.66 1.87
C PHE A 71 7.31 -7.86 2.59
N LEU A 72 7.85 -8.26 3.74
CA LEU A 72 7.45 -9.45 4.49
C LEU A 72 6.34 -9.19 5.52
N GLU A 73 6.17 -7.94 5.96
CA GLU A 73 5.12 -7.51 6.89
C GLU A 73 3.73 -7.76 6.29
N GLY A 74 2.84 -8.41 7.04
CA GLY A 74 1.53 -8.88 6.53
C GLY A 74 1.60 -10.21 5.75
N GLY A 75 2.78 -10.60 5.26
CA GLY A 75 3.01 -11.80 4.47
C GLY A 75 3.36 -11.50 3.01
N LEU A 76 3.94 -12.47 2.33
CA LEU A 76 4.25 -12.32 0.91
C LEU A 76 3.00 -12.56 0.05
N TRP A 77 2.89 -11.81 -1.04
CA TRP A 77 1.83 -11.98 -2.03
C TRP A 77 2.42 -12.10 -3.44
N ARG A 78 1.59 -12.56 -4.38
CA ARG A 78 2.00 -12.74 -5.77
C ARG A 78 0.85 -12.62 -6.76
N ASN A 79 1.12 -11.88 -7.83
CA ASN A 79 0.31 -11.87 -9.04
C ASN A 79 0.94 -12.63 -10.20
N VAL A 80 0.07 -13.18 -11.06
CA VAL A 80 0.47 -13.77 -12.35
C VAL A 80 0.57 -12.74 -13.48
N VAL A 81 -0.05 -11.57 -13.30
CA VAL A 81 -0.05 -10.45 -14.25
C VAL A 81 0.21 -9.17 -13.49
N ASP A 82 1.08 -8.31 -14.03
CA ASP A 82 1.31 -6.97 -13.48
C ASP A 82 0.04 -6.14 -13.60
N GLU A 83 -0.45 -5.64 -12.48
CA GLU A 83 -1.68 -4.85 -12.37
C GLU A 83 -1.34 -3.47 -11.81
N GLY A 84 -1.78 -2.42 -12.50
CA GLY A 84 -1.53 -1.04 -12.06
C GLY A 84 -0.06 -0.64 -11.95
N GLY A 85 0.87 -1.35 -12.59
CA GLY A 85 2.30 -1.08 -12.48
C GLY A 85 2.89 -1.40 -11.09
N GLN A 86 2.19 -2.22 -10.30
CA GLN A 86 2.61 -2.65 -8.96
C GLN A 86 3.59 -3.84 -8.98
N GLY A 87 3.88 -4.38 -10.16
CA GLY A 87 4.73 -5.54 -10.33
C GLY A 87 4.00 -6.86 -10.06
N LEU A 88 4.78 -7.94 -9.96
CA LEU A 88 4.26 -9.31 -9.87
C LEU A 88 4.12 -9.81 -8.41
N GLY A 89 4.29 -8.93 -7.43
CA GLY A 89 4.14 -9.24 -6.01
C GLY A 89 5.40 -9.14 -5.18
N SER A 90 5.21 -8.99 -3.86
CA SER A 90 6.29 -8.75 -2.90
C SER A 90 7.29 -9.89 -2.79
N VAL A 91 6.88 -11.12 -3.15
CA VAL A 91 7.77 -12.30 -3.15
C VAL A 91 9.01 -12.10 -4.04
N TYR A 92 8.88 -11.40 -5.17
CA TYR A 92 9.98 -11.22 -6.11
C TYR A 92 10.96 -10.14 -5.63
N ASN A 93 10.46 -9.06 -5.05
CA ASN A 93 11.32 -8.03 -4.46
C ASN A 93 12.06 -8.60 -3.24
N TYR A 94 11.35 -9.28 -2.35
CA TYR A 94 11.93 -9.98 -1.19
C TYR A 94 13.07 -10.92 -1.59
N THR A 95 12.83 -11.81 -2.55
CA THR A 95 13.86 -12.77 -3.00
C THR A 95 15.01 -12.11 -3.75
N GLY A 96 14.73 -11.01 -4.48
CA GLY A 96 15.73 -10.18 -5.14
C GLY A 96 16.67 -9.52 -4.14
N ASP A 97 16.13 -8.87 -3.11
CA ASP A 97 16.89 -8.23 -2.03
C ASP A 97 17.75 -9.24 -1.29
N LEU A 98 17.18 -10.39 -0.93
CA LEU A 98 17.93 -11.49 -0.33
C LEU A 98 19.06 -11.99 -1.24
N GLY A 99 18.88 -11.95 -2.57
CA GLY A 99 19.93 -12.26 -3.54
C GLY A 99 21.09 -11.26 -3.50
N VAL A 100 20.79 -9.96 -3.48
CA VAL A 100 21.78 -8.89 -3.33
C VAL A 100 22.59 -9.06 -2.03
N ILE A 101 21.91 -9.35 -0.93
CA ILE A 101 22.54 -9.57 0.38
C ILE A 101 23.43 -10.82 0.35
N GLN A 102 22.93 -11.91 -0.21
CA GLN A 102 23.68 -13.16 -0.31
C GLN A 102 24.98 -12.99 -1.08
N ASP A 103 24.93 -12.32 -2.24
CA ASP A 103 26.10 -12.08 -3.09
C ASP A 103 27.08 -11.11 -2.42
N GLY A 104 26.57 -10.05 -1.78
CA GLY A 104 27.38 -9.10 -1.01
C GLY A 104 28.13 -9.78 0.14
N LEU A 105 27.44 -10.58 0.96
CA LEU A 105 28.06 -11.30 2.07
C LEU A 105 29.10 -12.31 1.59
N LYS A 106 28.83 -13.07 0.52
CA LYS A 106 29.83 -13.97 -0.10
C LYS A 106 31.07 -13.21 -0.57
N ALA A 107 30.90 -12.05 -1.20
CA ALA A 107 32.02 -11.21 -1.63
C ALA A 107 32.85 -10.70 -0.45
N MET A 108 32.21 -10.27 0.65
CA MET A 108 32.88 -9.84 1.87
C MET A 108 33.64 -10.97 2.57
N VAL A 109 33.08 -12.19 2.59
CA VAL A 109 33.76 -13.40 3.09
C VAL A 109 34.99 -13.71 2.22
N ALA A 110 34.86 -13.70 0.89
CA ALA A 110 35.97 -13.92 -0.03
C ALA A 110 37.07 -12.85 0.11
N ALA A 111 36.68 -11.61 0.43
CA ALA A 111 37.60 -10.51 0.72
C ALA A 111 38.22 -10.56 2.13
N GLY A 112 37.87 -11.55 2.96
CA GLY A 112 38.42 -11.72 4.31
C GLY A 112 37.97 -10.66 5.33
N GLN A 113 36.80 -10.05 5.12
CA GLN A 113 36.29 -8.97 5.99
C GLN A 113 35.74 -9.48 7.34
N PHE A 114 35.56 -10.79 7.48
CA PHE A 114 35.09 -11.44 8.70
C PHE A 114 36.08 -12.51 9.17
N ASN A 115 36.20 -12.68 10.48
CA ASN A 115 37.00 -13.73 11.10
C ASN A 115 36.33 -14.21 12.41
N GLY A 116 36.82 -15.32 12.96
CA GLY A 116 36.36 -15.84 14.25
C GLY A 116 34.84 -16.00 14.32
N GLN A 117 34.24 -15.45 15.38
CA GLN A 117 32.80 -15.50 15.61
C GLN A 117 32.01 -14.79 14.51
N ALA A 118 32.45 -13.62 14.05
CA ALA A 118 31.75 -12.86 13.01
C ALA A 118 31.65 -13.65 11.70
N LEU A 119 32.68 -14.42 11.33
CA LEU A 119 32.64 -15.31 10.17
C LEU A 119 31.64 -16.46 10.36
N ALA A 120 31.57 -17.04 11.56
CA ALA A 120 30.57 -18.07 11.88
C ALA A 120 29.14 -17.51 11.80
N SER A 121 28.92 -16.31 12.34
CA SER A 121 27.65 -15.58 12.28
C SER A 121 27.23 -15.29 10.83
N VAL A 122 28.14 -14.77 9.99
CA VAL A 122 27.85 -14.53 8.56
C VAL A 122 27.54 -15.80 7.79
N ASN A 123 28.24 -16.91 8.07
CA ASN A 123 27.92 -18.19 7.45
C ASN A 123 26.54 -18.72 7.88
N LYS A 124 26.11 -18.46 9.12
CA LYS A 124 24.74 -18.76 9.55
C LYS A 124 23.72 -17.89 8.80
N ILE A 125 23.94 -16.58 8.71
CA ILE A 125 23.09 -15.66 7.93
C ILE A 125 22.95 -16.13 6.48
N LEU A 126 24.04 -16.53 5.82
CA LEU A 126 24.00 -17.06 4.45
C LEU A 126 23.14 -18.33 4.33
N ALA A 127 23.18 -19.23 5.32
CA ALA A 127 22.33 -20.40 5.36
C ALA A 127 20.85 -20.04 5.57
N ASP A 128 20.57 -19.13 6.49
CA ASP A 128 19.21 -18.64 6.76
C ASP A 128 18.62 -17.91 5.54
N ILE A 129 19.42 -17.14 4.80
CA ILE A 129 19.00 -16.52 3.54
C ILE A 129 18.57 -17.58 2.51
N THR A 130 19.31 -18.69 2.39
CA THR A 130 18.91 -19.79 1.49
C THR A 130 17.57 -20.38 1.91
N ILE A 131 17.36 -20.62 3.21
CA ILE A 131 16.07 -21.10 3.73
C ILE A 131 14.94 -20.11 3.41
N ALA A 132 15.17 -18.82 3.66
CA ALA A 132 14.20 -17.76 3.42
C ALA A 132 13.83 -17.64 1.93
N GLN A 133 14.80 -17.74 1.01
CA GLN A 133 14.54 -17.72 -0.43
C GLN A 133 13.70 -18.91 -0.88
N ASP A 134 14.03 -20.13 -0.41
CA ASP A 134 13.27 -21.34 -0.74
C ASP A 134 11.84 -21.28 -0.17
N ALA A 135 11.70 -20.76 1.05
CA ALA A 135 10.42 -20.64 1.75
C ALA A 135 9.52 -19.57 1.15
N ALA A 136 10.07 -18.44 0.70
CA ALA A 136 9.32 -17.31 0.14
C ALA A 136 8.48 -17.70 -1.08
N MET A 137 9.01 -18.51 -2.00
CA MET A 137 8.21 -18.95 -3.14
C MET A 137 7.18 -20.01 -2.74
N ALA A 138 7.53 -20.89 -1.79
CA ALA A 138 6.64 -21.92 -1.32
C ALA A 138 5.45 -21.37 -0.51
N SER A 139 5.61 -20.21 0.16
CA SER A 139 4.50 -19.58 0.90
C SER A 139 3.40 -19.05 -0.01
N VAL A 140 3.71 -18.61 -1.24
CA VAL A 140 2.71 -18.08 -2.18
C VAL A 140 2.26 -19.06 -3.27
N THR A 141 2.90 -20.21 -3.38
CA THR A 141 2.57 -21.23 -4.40
C THR A 141 2.06 -22.55 -3.83
N GLY A 142 2.38 -22.83 -2.56
CA GLY A 142 2.19 -24.14 -1.95
C GLY A 142 3.12 -25.23 -2.48
N GLY A 143 3.42 -26.21 -1.63
CA GLY A 143 4.27 -27.35 -1.98
C GLY A 143 5.78 -27.10 -1.73
N GLY A 144 6.63 -27.65 -2.60
CA GLY A 144 8.10 -27.57 -2.44
C GLY A 144 8.65 -28.43 -1.30
N ALA A 145 9.82 -28.05 -0.79
CA ALA A 145 10.53 -28.78 0.28
C ALA A 145 9.81 -28.74 1.64
N PHE A 146 8.92 -27.77 1.85
CA PHE A 146 8.19 -27.55 3.09
C PHE A 146 6.83 -28.28 3.15
N GLY A 147 6.35 -28.79 2.01
CA GLY A 147 5.14 -29.61 1.92
C GLY A 147 3.80 -28.88 2.06
N SER A 148 3.78 -27.66 2.61
CA SER A 148 2.58 -26.82 2.74
C SER A 148 2.93 -25.33 2.81
N ILE A 149 1.95 -24.46 2.53
CA ILE A 149 2.08 -23.00 2.69
C ILE A 149 2.43 -22.66 4.14
N ALA A 150 1.66 -23.15 5.11
CA ALA A 150 1.87 -22.88 6.52
C ALA A 150 3.30 -23.24 7.00
N ALA A 151 3.84 -24.38 6.56
CA ALA A 151 5.21 -24.77 6.89
C ALA A 151 6.26 -23.86 6.23
N ALA A 152 5.99 -23.38 5.01
CA ALA A 152 6.86 -22.44 4.31
C ALA A 152 6.83 -21.06 4.99
N GLU A 153 5.66 -20.54 5.34
CA GLU A 153 5.51 -19.28 6.10
C GLU A 153 6.25 -19.33 7.44
N ALA A 154 6.10 -20.42 8.19
CA ALA A 154 6.82 -20.62 9.45
C ALA A 154 8.35 -20.67 9.24
N ALA A 155 8.82 -21.36 8.21
CA ALA A 155 10.25 -21.43 7.88
C ALA A 155 10.80 -20.05 7.44
N LEU A 156 10.05 -19.33 6.61
CA LEU A 156 10.35 -17.99 6.14
C LEU A 156 10.52 -17.03 7.31
N ARG A 157 9.51 -16.98 8.18
CA ARG A 157 9.52 -16.21 9.42
C ARG A 157 10.73 -16.53 10.29
N ASN A 158 10.95 -17.80 10.59
CA ASN A 158 12.03 -18.22 11.48
C ASN A 158 13.40 -17.84 10.91
N ALA A 159 13.64 -18.09 9.63
CA ALA A 159 14.89 -17.72 8.97
C ALA A 159 15.13 -16.21 8.99
N HIS A 160 14.09 -15.41 8.74
CA HIS A 160 14.18 -13.95 8.75
C HIS A 160 14.51 -13.40 10.15
N LEU A 161 13.80 -13.87 11.19
CA LEU A 161 14.07 -13.48 12.58
C LEU A 161 15.43 -13.97 13.07
N ASP A 162 15.87 -15.14 12.63
CA ASP A 162 17.20 -15.68 12.95
C ASP A 162 18.32 -14.80 12.40
N ILE A 163 18.16 -14.23 11.19
CA ILE A 163 19.13 -13.28 10.63
C ILE A 163 19.26 -12.05 11.53
N LEU A 164 18.14 -11.43 11.90
CA LEU A 164 18.12 -10.27 12.81
C LEU A 164 18.77 -10.61 14.17
N SER A 165 18.42 -11.77 14.73
CA SER A 165 18.98 -12.26 16.00
C SER A 165 20.49 -12.46 15.93
N VAL A 166 21.01 -13.03 14.84
CA VAL A 166 22.45 -13.25 14.65
C VAL A 166 23.21 -11.93 14.55
N VAL A 167 22.69 -10.95 13.80
CA VAL A 167 23.31 -9.63 13.68
C VAL A 167 23.38 -8.93 15.03
N ASN A 168 22.28 -8.92 15.78
CA ASN A 168 22.21 -8.24 17.09
C ASN A 168 23.09 -8.88 18.15
N ASN A 169 23.17 -10.21 18.16
CA ASN A 169 23.91 -10.94 19.19
C ASN A 169 25.41 -11.07 18.88
N ASP A 170 25.85 -10.65 17.69
CA ASP A 170 27.27 -10.52 17.33
C ASP A 170 27.71 -9.06 17.43
N PRO A 171 28.50 -8.66 18.45
CA PRO A 171 28.92 -7.26 18.63
C PRO A 171 29.69 -6.70 17.43
N THR A 172 30.37 -7.55 16.65
CA THR A 172 31.11 -7.11 15.46
C THR A 172 30.15 -6.78 14.32
N LEU A 173 29.10 -7.59 14.13
CA LEU A 173 28.09 -7.34 13.11
C LEU A 173 27.19 -6.17 13.49
N ALA A 174 26.70 -6.14 14.74
CA ALA A 174 25.94 -5.02 15.27
C ALA A 174 26.70 -3.69 15.12
N GLY A 175 28.00 -3.66 15.47
CA GLY A 175 28.84 -2.48 15.29
C GLY A 175 29.12 -2.08 13.83
N LYS A 176 28.82 -2.96 12.86
CA LYS A 176 28.96 -2.72 11.42
C LYS A 176 27.63 -2.41 10.73
N ALA A 177 26.50 -2.54 11.42
CA ALA A 177 25.17 -2.40 10.84
C ALA A 177 24.77 -0.94 10.58
N THR A 178 25.49 0.02 11.16
CA THR A 178 25.29 1.46 10.92
C THR A 178 26.35 1.99 9.96
N ASN A 179 25.93 2.62 8.86
CA ASN A 179 26.82 3.22 7.88
C ASN A 179 27.35 4.60 8.35
N ALA A 180 28.23 5.20 7.55
CA ALA A 180 28.84 6.49 7.88
C ALA A 180 27.83 7.65 7.93
N ASP A 181 26.70 7.52 7.24
CA ASP A 181 25.61 8.50 7.22
C ASP A 181 24.64 8.31 8.39
N GLY A 182 24.87 7.32 9.26
CA GLY A 182 24.03 7.02 10.42
C GLY A 182 22.83 6.12 10.12
N ALA A 183 22.64 5.70 8.87
CA ALA A 183 21.59 4.75 8.51
C ALA A 183 21.94 3.35 9.05
N THR A 184 20.98 2.72 9.72
CA THR A 184 21.16 1.41 10.36
C THR A 184 20.38 0.35 9.60
N GLY A 185 21.09 -0.66 9.13
CA GLY A 185 20.53 -1.87 8.55
C GLY A 185 20.16 -2.92 9.60
N PHE A 186 19.41 -3.95 9.20
CA PHE A 186 18.94 -5.02 10.09
C PHE A 186 18.11 -4.48 11.27
N LEU A 187 17.18 -3.57 10.97
CA LEU A 187 16.27 -2.99 11.95
C LEU A 187 15.44 -4.08 12.65
N GLN A 188 15.09 -3.80 13.90
CA GLN A 188 14.22 -4.69 14.64
C GLN A 188 12.79 -4.58 14.15
N VAL A 189 12.14 -5.72 14.04
CA VAL A 189 10.71 -5.82 13.86
C VAL A 189 9.97 -5.44 15.16
N PRO A 190 8.66 -5.13 15.09
CA PRO A 190 7.83 -4.91 16.28
C PRO A 190 8.03 -6.00 17.33
N GLN A 191 7.99 -5.67 18.62
CA GLN A 191 8.26 -6.66 19.67
C GLN A 191 7.02 -7.52 19.95
N LEU A 192 7.25 -8.80 20.24
CA LEU A 192 6.22 -9.66 20.82
C LEU A 192 5.88 -9.20 22.24
N LEU A 193 4.69 -9.57 22.71
CA LEU A 193 4.36 -9.51 24.13
C LEU A 193 5.33 -10.39 24.94
N PRO A 194 5.63 -10.03 26.21
CA PRO A 194 6.50 -10.83 27.06
C PRO A 194 6.01 -12.27 27.25
N ASP A 195 6.95 -13.19 27.47
CA ASP A 195 6.63 -14.61 27.73
C ASP A 195 5.55 -14.78 28.80
N GLY A 196 4.49 -15.51 28.46
CA GLY A 196 3.36 -15.78 29.34
C GLY A 196 2.30 -14.66 29.41
N VAL A 197 2.51 -13.54 28.71
CA VAL A 197 1.50 -12.50 28.51
C VAL A 197 0.79 -12.74 27.19
N THR A 198 -0.53 -12.78 27.23
CA THR A 198 -1.40 -12.81 26.04
C THR A 198 -2.20 -11.51 25.93
N ALA A 199 -2.84 -11.29 24.77
CA ALA A 199 -3.82 -10.21 24.58
C ALA A 199 -4.80 -10.08 25.75
N ALA A 200 -5.33 -11.21 26.25
CA ALA A 200 -6.29 -11.22 27.35
C ALA A 200 -5.71 -10.62 28.64
N THR A 201 -4.44 -10.90 28.94
CA THR A 201 -3.77 -10.51 30.19
C THR A 201 -2.96 -9.21 30.09
N ALA A 202 -2.65 -8.74 28.88
CA ALA A 202 -1.91 -7.51 28.68
C ALA A 202 -2.69 -6.29 29.24
N PRO A 203 -1.99 -5.27 29.79
CA PRO A 203 -2.60 -3.98 30.15
C PRO A 203 -3.28 -3.31 28.94
N LYS A 204 -4.36 -2.55 29.20
CA LYS A 204 -5.21 -1.90 28.17
C LYS A 204 -5.77 -0.55 28.62
N ASN A 205 -5.13 0.10 29.58
CA ASN A 205 -5.62 1.33 30.21
C ASN A 205 -5.25 2.58 29.41
N THR A 206 -4.30 2.48 28.49
CA THR A 206 -3.85 3.59 27.63
C THR A 206 -3.71 3.12 26.17
N LEU A 207 -3.67 4.07 25.23
CA LEU A 207 -3.41 3.76 23.83
C LEU A 207 -2.02 3.14 23.64
N ALA A 208 -1.01 3.62 24.39
CA ALA A 208 0.34 3.05 24.34
C ALA A 208 0.37 1.57 24.75
N GLU A 209 -0.39 1.18 25.77
CA GLU A 209 -0.51 -0.21 26.21
C GLU A 209 -1.21 -1.08 25.16
N LEU A 210 -2.27 -0.58 24.51
CA LEU A 210 -2.86 -1.25 23.35
C LEU A 210 -1.85 -1.41 22.22
N GLY A 211 -1.00 -0.41 22.00
CA GLY A 211 0.06 -0.47 20.99
C GLY A 211 1.07 -1.60 21.18
N LEU A 212 1.22 -2.15 22.40
CA LEU A 212 2.03 -3.35 22.61
C LEU A 212 1.36 -4.62 22.08
N ILE A 213 0.02 -4.69 22.16
CA ILE A 213 -0.77 -5.78 21.57
C ILE A 213 -0.74 -5.66 20.04
N PHE A 214 -0.81 -4.43 19.50
CA PHE A 214 -0.62 -4.18 18.08
C PHE A 214 0.76 -4.65 17.59
N ASN A 215 1.83 -4.35 18.34
CA ASN A 215 3.16 -4.83 18.01
C ASN A 215 3.26 -6.36 18.00
N ASP A 216 2.57 -7.06 18.91
CA ASP A 216 2.53 -8.52 18.92
C ASP A 216 1.86 -9.06 17.65
N ALA A 217 0.70 -8.50 17.27
CA ALA A 217 -0.01 -8.86 16.05
C ALA A 217 0.85 -8.60 14.80
N ALA A 218 1.43 -7.40 14.69
CA ALA A 218 2.29 -6.99 13.58
C ALA A 218 3.52 -7.91 13.45
N ASN A 219 4.15 -8.23 14.60
CA ASN A 219 5.24 -9.18 14.61
C ASN A 219 4.78 -10.54 14.10
N ARG A 220 3.67 -11.09 14.61
CA ARG A 220 3.16 -12.43 14.25
C ARG A 220 2.75 -12.57 12.79
N LEU A 221 2.41 -11.47 12.14
CA LEU A 221 2.11 -11.40 10.71
C LEU A 221 3.33 -11.56 9.81
N LEU A 222 4.57 -11.38 10.33
CA LEU A 222 5.77 -11.62 9.53
C LEU A 222 5.80 -13.07 9.05
N GLY A 223 5.83 -13.23 7.74
CA GLY A 223 5.81 -14.53 7.07
C GLY A 223 4.43 -15.01 6.66
N GLY A 224 3.33 -14.32 7.01
CA GLY A 224 1.96 -14.65 6.60
C GLY A 224 1.09 -15.24 7.69
N VAL A 225 -0.12 -15.65 7.31
CA VAL A 225 -1.18 -16.14 8.19
C VAL A 225 -1.50 -17.60 7.89
N ASN A 226 -1.44 -18.43 8.93
CA ASN A 226 -1.78 -19.85 8.87
C ASN A 226 -2.47 -20.33 10.15
N ASP A 227 -2.91 -21.58 10.13
CA ASP A 227 -3.62 -22.23 11.24
C ASP A 227 -2.88 -22.18 12.58
N SER A 228 -1.55 -21.99 12.60
CA SER A 228 -0.77 -21.94 13.84
C SER A 228 -0.74 -20.56 14.50
N ASN A 229 -0.90 -19.47 13.74
CA ASN A 229 -0.85 -18.09 14.25
C ASN A 229 -2.17 -17.33 14.13
N ALA A 230 -3.08 -17.71 13.22
CA ALA A 230 -4.32 -16.97 12.94
C ALA A 230 -5.13 -16.68 14.20
N GLY A 231 -5.37 -17.69 15.05
CA GLY A 231 -6.14 -17.49 16.28
C GLY A 231 -5.48 -16.52 17.27
N ILE A 232 -4.16 -16.49 17.34
CA ILE A 232 -3.43 -15.58 18.23
C ILE A 232 -3.55 -14.14 17.72
N ILE A 233 -3.35 -13.94 16.41
CA ILE A 233 -3.47 -12.62 15.79
C ILE A 233 -4.90 -12.10 15.95
N GLN A 234 -5.91 -12.96 15.75
CA GLN A 234 -7.31 -12.58 15.97
C GLN A 234 -7.60 -12.22 17.43
N ASP A 235 -7.02 -12.93 18.40
CA ASP A 235 -7.16 -12.58 19.82
C ASP A 235 -6.54 -11.20 20.11
N ASP A 236 -5.37 -10.89 19.54
CA ASP A 236 -4.72 -9.58 19.63
C ASP A 236 -5.61 -8.48 19.02
N VAL A 237 -6.07 -8.67 17.78
CA VAL A 237 -6.93 -7.74 17.04
C VAL A 237 -8.26 -7.49 17.78
N ASN A 238 -8.90 -8.54 18.29
CA ASN A 238 -10.13 -8.41 19.08
C ASN A 238 -9.90 -7.65 20.38
N ALA A 239 -8.75 -7.84 21.05
CA ALA A 239 -8.40 -7.10 22.24
C ALA A 239 -8.13 -5.61 21.93
N LEU A 240 -7.53 -5.30 20.78
CA LEU A 240 -7.35 -3.93 20.29
C LEU A 240 -8.69 -3.24 20.03
N ILE A 241 -9.59 -3.88 19.28
CA ILE A 241 -10.95 -3.36 19.00
C ILE A 241 -11.70 -3.08 20.30
N ALA A 242 -11.75 -4.05 21.22
CA ALA A 242 -12.46 -3.88 22.49
C ALA A 242 -11.81 -2.80 23.37
N GLY A 243 -10.48 -2.78 23.42
CA GLY A 243 -9.71 -1.81 24.20
C GLY A 243 -9.88 -0.38 23.69
N LEU A 244 -9.77 -0.16 22.38
CA LEU A 244 -9.89 1.16 21.77
C LEU A 244 -11.32 1.70 21.92
N ASN A 245 -12.35 0.87 21.71
CA ASN A 245 -13.74 1.23 22.02
C ASN A 245 -13.91 1.67 23.49
N ALA A 246 -13.33 0.92 24.44
CA ALA A 246 -13.39 1.27 25.85
C ALA A 246 -12.65 2.58 26.17
N LEU A 247 -11.49 2.84 25.55
CA LEU A 247 -10.74 4.08 25.72
C LEU A 247 -11.48 5.29 25.17
N VAL A 248 -12.05 5.18 23.98
CA VAL A 248 -12.86 6.25 23.35
C VAL A 248 -14.06 6.58 24.23
N ALA A 249 -14.79 5.56 24.70
CA ALA A 249 -15.94 5.75 25.57
C ALA A 249 -15.58 6.37 26.94
N ALA A 250 -14.43 5.98 27.51
CA ALA A 250 -13.97 6.50 28.79
C ALA A 250 -13.40 7.93 28.71
N ASN A 251 -12.88 8.33 27.55
CA ASN A 251 -12.16 9.60 27.37
C ASN A 251 -12.71 10.43 26.19
N PRO A 252 -14.02 10.75 26.15
CA PRO A 252 -14.67 11.33 24.97
C PRO A 252 -14.11 12.70 24.56
N LEU A 253 -13.51 13.46 25.50
CA LEU A 253 -12.85 14.74 25.19
C LEU A 253 -11.52 14.55 24.47
N GLN A 254 -10.79 13.48 24.80
CA GLN A 254 -9.49 13.17 24.21
C GLN A 254 -9.63 12.61 22.78
N PHE A 255 -10.75 11.93 22.53
CA PHE A 255 -11.16 11.42 21.22
C PHE A 255 -12.25 12.28 20.57
N GLY A 256 -12.29 13.58 20.88
CA GLY A 256 -13.19 14.53 20.22
C GLY A 256 -12.71 14.92 18.83
N GLY A 257 -13.62 15.32 17.94
CA GLY A 257 -13.28 15.83 16.62
C GLY A 257 -12.55 14.80 15.74
N LEU A 258 -11.50 15.24 15.03
CA LEU A 258 -10.76 14.41 14.07
C LEU A 258 -10.12 13.17 14.71
N THR A 259 -9.57 13.29 15.92
CA THR A 259 -9.00 12.16 16.67
C THR A 259 -10.03 11.05 16.93
N GLY A 260 -11.31 11.40 17.10
CA GLY A 260 -12.39 10.43 17.21
C GLY A 260 -12.79 9.78 15.89
N VAL A 261 -12.62 10.47 14.77
CA VAL A 261 -12.78 9.90 13.41
C VAL A 261 -11.67 8.88 13.17
N HIS A 262 -10.42 9.27 13.42
CA HIS A 262 -9.24 8.41 13.29
C HIS A 262 -9.30 7.17 14.20
N ALA A 263 -9.72 7.33 15.46
CA ALA A 263 -9.88 6.17 16.34
C ALA A 263 -10.96 5.18 15.85
N LEU A 264 -12.03 5.67 15.22
CA LEU A 264 -13.03 4.80 14.60
C LEU A 264 -12.46 4.10 13.35
N ALA A 265 -11.74 4.82 12.49
CA ALA A 265 -11.08 4.22 11.33
C ALA A 265 -10.11 3.09 11.73
N ILE A 266 -9.31 3.27 12.79
CA ILE A 266 -8.45 2.19 13.33
C ILE A 266 -9.28 0.98 13.77
N ILE A 267 -10.41 1.19 14.47
CA ILE A 267 -11.28 0.10 14.92
C ILE A 267 -11.83 -0.68 13.72
N ASP A 268 -12.26 0.03 12.69
CA ASP A 268 -12.89 -0.53 11.50
C ASP A 268 -11.86 -1.29 10.64
N GLN A 269 -10.64 -0.75 10.47
CA GLN A 269 -9.53 -1.44 9.82
C GLN A 269 -9.05 -2.68 10.60
N LEU A 270 -9.01 -2.63 11.94
CA LEU A 270 -8.77 -3.83 12.75
C LEU A 270 -9.87 -4.89 12.53
N ALA A 271 -11.12 -4.48 12.35
CA ALA A 271 -12.18 -5.42 12.01
C ALA A 271 -12.01 -6.00 10.60
N LEU A 272 -11.45 -5.21 9.66
CA LEU A 272 -11.10 -5.65 8.31
C LEU A 272 -9.96 -6.68 8.32
N VAL A 273 -8.92 -6.50 9.15
CA VAL A 273 -7.87 -7.50 9.38
C VAL A 273 -8.47 -8.86 9.75
N ASN A 274 -9.47 -8.89 10.64
CA ASN A 274 -10.18 -10.12 10.99
C ASN A 274 -10.93 -10.73 9.79
N THR A 275 -11.56 -9.91 8.95
CA THR A 275 -12.20 -10.35 7.70
C THR A 275 -11.17 -11.00 6.78
N HIS A 276 -10.02 -10.37 6.57
CA HIS A 276 -8.92 -10.90 5.77
C HIS A 276 -8.41 -12.23 6.32
N ILE A 277 -8.08 -12.32 7.62
CA ILE A 277 -7.61 -13.56 8.25
C ILE A 277 -8.62 -14.71 8.07
N ASN A 278 -9.92 -14.44 8.23
CA ASN A 278 -10.96 -15.46 8.03
C ASN A 278 -11.05 -15.92 6.57
N GLY A 279 -10.68 -15.08 5.61
CA GLY A 279 -10.61 -15.36 4.18
C GLY A 279 -9.25 -15.87 3.67
N ALA A 280 -8.26 -16.07 4.55
CA ALA A 280 -6.88 -16.34 4.18
C ALA A 280 -6.64 -17.64 3.42
N ALA A 281 -7.47 -18.66 3.66
CA ALA A 281 -7.23 -20.00 3.15
C ALA A 281 -7.21 -20.04 1.60
N GLY A 282 -6.00 -20.12 1.03
CA GLY A 282 -5.77 -20.18 -0.41
C GLY A 282 -5.85 -18.82 -1.13
N ASN A 283 -5.95 -17.70 -0.40
CA ASN A 283 -5.89 -16.37 -0.96
C ASN A 283 -4.43 -15.92 -1.11
N VAL A 284 -3.97 -15.71 -2.33
CA VAL A 284 -2.57 -15.33 -2.64
C VAL A 284 -2.32 -13.82 -2.48
N ASP A 285 -3.39 -13.04 -2.30
CA ASP A 285 -3.37 -11.58 -2.21
C ASP A 285 -3.47 -11.10 -0.77
N ILE A 286 -3.75 -12.00 0.20
CA ILE A 286 -3.97 -11.60 1.59
C ILE A 286 -2.77 -10.88 2.21
N GLY A 287 -1.55 -11.26 1.83
CA GLY A 287 -0.35 -10.58 2.32
C GLY A 287 -0.32 -9.10 1.93
N ARG A 288 -0.92 -8.73 0.79
CA ARG A 288 -1.08 -7.34 0.38
C ARG A 288 -2.08 -6.62 1.28
N ALA A 289 -3.27 -7.19 1.46
CA ALA A 289 -4.34 -6.57 2.23
C ALA A 289 -3.96 -6.36 3.71
N LEU A 290 -3.34 -7.37 4.33
CA LEU A 290 -2.88 -7.26 5.73
C LEU A 290 -1.72 -6.27 5.90
N ASN A 291 -0.87 -6.12 4.88
CA ASN A 291 0.18 -5.12 4.90
C ASN A 291 -0.43 -3.71 4.89
N ASP A 292 -1.37 -3.47 3.97
CA ASP A 292 -2.04 -2.18 3.82
C ASP A 292 -2.84 -1.82 5.08
N ASP A 293 -3.65 -2.75 5.62
CA ASP A 293 -4.41 -2.53 6.87
C ASP A 293 -3.49 -2.08 8.05
N PHE A 294 -2.32 -2.71 8.21
CA PHE A 294 -1.43 -2.40 9.33
C PHE A 294 -0.68 -1.09 9.14
N LEU A 295 -0.25 -0.78 7.91
CA LEU A 295 0.40 0.49 7.59
C LEU A 295 -0.54 1.65 7.79
N ASP A 296 -1.76 1.49 7.33
CA ASP A 296 -2.79 2.48 7.52
C ASP A 296 -2.99 2.79 8.99
N ILE A 297 -3.16 1.77 9.82
CA ILE A 297 -3.29 1.96 11.27
C ILE A 297 -2.08 2.70 11.85
N ILE A 298 -0.86 2.36 11.42
CA ILE A 298 0.39 3.00 11.83
C ILE A 298 0.39 4.48 11.43
N ASP A 299 -0.03 4.79 10.21
CA ASP A 299 -0.05 6.13 9.64
C ASP A 299 -1.13 7.01 10.29
N ILE A 300 -2.31 6.46 10.59
CA ILE A 300 -3.34 7.18 11.38
C ILE A 300 -2.77 7.58 12.74
N VAL A 301 -2.14 6.63 13.44
CA VAL A 301 -1.60 6.88 14.78
C VAL A 301 -0.46 7.91 14.73
N ALA A 302 0.41 7.83 13.73
CA ALA A 302 1.55 8.73 13.58
C ALA A 302 1.14 10.14 13.11
N GLY A 303 0.18 10.22 12.19
CA GLY A 303 -0.28 11.46 11.57
C GLY A 303 -1.24 12.26 12.45
N ASP A 304 -2.03 11.62 13.31
CA ASP A 304 -2.83 12.31 14.32
C ASP A 304 -1.97 12.69 15.53
N THR A 305 -1.76 13.99 15.74
CA THR A 305 -0.92 14.49 16.84
C THR A 305 -1.39 14.03 18.22
N ASN A 306 -2.70 13.88 18.45
CA ASN A 306 -3.19 13.39 19.74
C ASN A 306 -2.96 11.88 19.88
N LEU A 307 -3.22 11.07 18.84
CA LEU A 307 -2.93 9.64 18.86
C LEU A 307 -1.43 9.37 19.01
N ALA A 308 -0.57 10.09 18.29
CA ALA A 308 0.87 9.96 18.40
C ALA A 308 1.37 10.24 19.82
N ASN A 309 0.84 11.29 20.46
CA ASN A 309 1.15 11.60 21.86
C ASN A 309 0.61 10.53 22.81
N MET A 310 -0.59 9.98 22.53
CA MET A 310 -1.20 8.90 23.30
C MET A 310 -0.44 7.58 23.20
N ALA A 311 0.08 7.26 22.01
CA ALA A 311 0.82 6.04 21.68
C ALA A 311 2.17 5.95 22.41
N GLN A 312 2.72 7.08 22.86
CA GLN A 312 4.00 7.18 23.57
C GLN A 312 3.83 7.44 25.08
N GLN A 313 2.61 7.39 25.60
CA GLN A 313 2.32 7.70 27.00
C GLN A 313 3.12 6.79 27.95
N ASN A 314 3.62 7.40 29.03
CA ASN A 314 4.38 6.72 30.08
C ASN A 314 5.70 6.06 29.59
N GLY A 315 6.21 6.45 28.43
CA GLY A 315 7.44 5.88 27.85
C GLY A 315 7.25 4.45 27.32
N VAL A 316 5.99 4.05 27.10
CA VAL A 316 5.66 2.78 26.43
C VAL A 316 5.73 3.02 24.92
N ASN A 317 6.48 2.16 24.22
CA ASN A 317 6.66 2.25 22.77
C ASN A 317 5.78 1.22 22.05
N GLY A 318 4.46 1.42 22.11
CA GLY A 318 3.50 0.70 21.27
C GLY A 318 3.39 1.32 19.87
N TRP A 319 2.67 0.67 18.96
CA TRP A 319 2.44 1.18 17.58
C TRP A 319 3.73 1.43 16.81
N SER A 320 4.62 0.43 16.86
CA SER A 320 5.92 0.48 16.19
C SER A 320 5.75 0.71 14.70
N GLN A 321 6.47 1.70 14.19
CA GLN A 321 6.53 2.00 12.77
C GLN A 321 7.23 0.87 12.02
N PHE A 322 6.77 0.59 10.82
CA PHE A 322 7.48 -0.26 9.88
C PHE A 322 8.64 0.50 9.24
N GLY A 323 9.61 -0.22 8.68
CA GLY A 323 10.71 0.41 7.95
C GLY A 323 10.23 0.99 6.61
N ASP A 324 10.89 2.03 6.12
CA ASP A 324 10.59 2.54 4.77
C ASP A 324 11.07 1.56 3.70
N PHE A 325 10.36 1.50 2.57
CA PHE A 325 10.90 0.89 1.37
C PHE A 325 12.16 1.66 0.91
N LEU A 326 13.14 0.93 0.40
CA LEU A 326 14.34 1.53 -0.21
C LEU A 326 13.99 2.36 -1.44
N ASN A 327 12.96 1.94 -2.17
CA ASN A 327 12.40 2.68 -3.29
C ASN A 327 10.90 2.88 -3.05
N PRO A 328 10.36 4.10 -3.27
CA PRO A 328 8.93 4.32 -3.14
C PRO A 328 8.11 3.36 -3.99
N THR A 329 7.00 2.88 -3.44
CA THR A 329 6.00 2.11 -4.20
C THR A 329 5.52 2.98 -5.38
N PRO A 330 5.53 2.47 -6.61
CA PRO A 330 4.96 3.19 -7.74
C PRO A 330 3.47 3.47 -7.50
N ALA A 331 2.96 4.63 -7.94
CA ALA A 331 1.53 4.89 -7.95
C ALA A 331 0.79 3.92 -8.89
N TYR A 332 -0.46 3.59 -8.56
CA TYR A 332 -1.29 2.63 -9.27
C TYR A 332 -1.79 3.19 -10.59
N GLN A 333 -1.44 2.56 -11.71
CA GLN A 333 -1.92 2.95 -13.03
C GLN A 333 -3.35 2.44 -13.26
N ASP A 334 -4.29 3.38 -13.34
CA ASP A 334 -5.70 3.05 -13.54
C ASP A 334 -5.98 2.56 -14.96
N ASN A 335 -6.96 1.67 -15.07
CA ASN A 335 -7.75 1.47 -16.28
C ASN A 335 -8.84 2.56 -16.42
N GLN A 336 -9.60 2.54 -17.51
CA GLN A 336 -10.63 3.57 -17.75
C GLN A 336 -11.73 3.57 -16.68
N ALA A 337 -12.22 2.39 -16.26
CA ALA A 337 -13.28 2.30 -15.25
C ALA A 337 -12.80 2.80 -13.88
N GLN A 338 -11.56 2.46 -13.50
CA GLN A 338 -10.90 2.97 -12.30
C GLN A 338 -10.69 4.49 -12.37
N THR A 339 -10.33 5.01 -13.54
CA THR A 339 -10.18 6.46 -13.75
C THR A 339 -11.48 7.22 -13.51
N ASP A 340 -12.57 6.73 -14.10
CA ASP A 340 -13.89 7.34 -13.95
C ASP A 340 -14.39 7.21 -12.50
N PHE A 341 -14.09 6.07 -11.86
CA PHE A 341 -14.41 5.82 -10.46
C PHE A 341 -13.69 6.77 -9.52
N TRP A 342 -12.36 6.89 -9.58
CA TRP A 342 -11.61 7.78 -8.69
C TRP A 342 -11.96 9.25 -8.89
N ALA A 343 -12.19 9.67 -10.14
CA ALA A 343 -12.68 11.00 -10.42
C ALA A 343 -14.04 11.28 -9.75
N MET A 344 -14.92 10.28 -9.72
CA MET A 344 -16.21 10.37 -9.06
C MET A 344 -16.08 10.30 -7.52
N PHE A 345 -15.25 9.41 -7.00
CA PHE A 345 -14.97 9.26 -5.57
C PHE A 345 -14.50 10.59 -4.98
N ILE A 346 -13.46 11.18 -5.56
CA ILE A 346 -12.92 12.48 -5.13
C ILE A 346 -13.99 13.57 -5.21
N ALA A 347 -14.72 13.63 -6.33
CA ALA A 347 -15.76 14.63 -6.51
C ALA A 347 -16.89 14.50 -5.49
N GLN A 348 -17.35 13.28 -5.21
CA GLN A 348 -18.44 13.01 -4.28
C GLN A 348 -18.01 13.25 -2.83
N SER A 349 -16.83 12.77 -2.42
CA SER A 349 -16.24 13.07 -1.11
C SER A 349 -16.24 14.58 -0.82
N ASN A 350 -15.75 15.37 -1.78
CA ASN A 350 -15.67 16.82 -1.66
C ASN A 350 -17.05 17.51 -1.67
N ALA A 351 -17.95 17.08 -2.55
CA ALA A 351 -19.27 17.70 -2.70
C ALA A 351 -20.19 17.37 -1.51
N LEU A 352 -20.20 16.10 -1.07
CA LEU A 352 -21.04 15.64 0.03
C LEU A 352 -20.52 16.16 1.37
N GLY A 353 -19.21 16.20 1.59
CA GLY A 353 -18.62 16.85 2.78
C GLY A 353 -19.04 18.32 2.90
N LYS A 354 -18.93 19.09 1.81
CA LYS A 354 -19.40 20.49 1.76
C LYS A 354 -20.90 20.61 2.03
N ALA A 355 -21.71 19.73 1.43
CA ALA A 355 -23.16 19.71 1.64
C ALA A 355 -23.53 19.38 3.09
N ALA A 356 -22.81 18.45 3.73
CA ALA A 356 -23.01 18.09 5.13
C ALA A 356 -22.73 19.27 6.06
N ILE A 357 -21.59 19.94 5.88
CA ILE A 357 -21.23 21.15 6.64
C ILE A 357 -22.29 22.23 6.47
N ALA A 358 -22.77 22.46 5.25
CA ALA A 358 -23.81 23.46 4.99
C ALA A 358 -25.14 23.11 5.68
N ALA A 359 -25.58 21.86 5.59
CA ALA A 359 -26.84 21.38 6.16
C ALA A 359 -26.85 21.50 7.69
N VAL A 360 -25.79 21.04 8.37
CA VAL A 360 -25.70 21.12 9.84
C VAL A 360 -25.55 22.55 10.33
N ASN A 361 -24.84 23.42 9.59
CA ASN A 361 -24.70 24.83 9.95
C ASN A 361 -26.02 25.59 9.89
N ALA A 362 -26.84 25.30 8.89
CA ALA A 362 -28.18 25.86 8.73
C ALA A 362 -29.21 25.27 9.71
N GLY A 363 -28.92 24.11 10.32
CA GLY A 363 -29.91 23.36 11.09
C GLY A 363 -31.06 22.84 10.22
N ASP A 364 -30.80 22.60 8.92
CA ASP A 364 -31.81 22.19 7.96
C ASP A 364 -31.97 20.67 7.96
N ALA A 365 -33.01 20.19 8.65
CA ALA A 365 -33.30 18.77 8.75
C ALA A 365 -33.59 18.10 7.40
N ALA A 366 -34.19 18.81 6.45
CA ALA A 366 -34.46 18.25 5.12
C ALA A 366 -33.17 18.10 4.32
N ALA A 367 -32.28 19.10 4.40
CA ALA A 367 -30.96 19.01 3.78
C ALA A 367 -30.11 17.89 4.42
N MET A 368 -30.10 17.76 5.76
CA MET A 368 -29.38 16.69 6.46
C MET A 368 -29.91 15.30 6.06
N ALA A 369 -31.23 15.14 5.96
CA ALA A 369 -31.83 13.88 5.50
C ALA A 369 -31.46 13.55 4.04
N LYS A 370 -31.41 14.56 3.16
CA LYS A 370 -30.97 14.38 1.78
C LYS A 370 -29.49 13.96 1.73
N VAL A 371 -28.61 14.68 2.42
CA VAL A 371 -27.18 14.36 2.46
C VAL A 371 -26.95 12.96 3.06
N THR A 372 -27.71 12.58 4.08
CA THR A 372 -27.67 11.21 4.64
C THR A 372 -27.98 10.16 3.57
N ALA A 373 -29.04 10.34 2.77
CA ALA A 373 -29.39 9.41 1.70
C ALA A 373 -28.30 9.35 0.62
N ASP A 374 -27.75 10.50 0.23
CA ASP A 374 -26.69 10.60 -0.76
C ASP A 374 -25.40 9.92 -0.27
N LEU A 375 -24.99 10.11 1.00
CA LEU A 375 -23.83 9.43 1.61
C LEU A 375 -24.00 7.92 1.68
N MET A 376 -25.19 7.42 2.04
CA MET A 376 -25.45 5.99 2.07
C MET A 376 -25.44 5.36 0.68
N THR A 377 -25.84 6.13 -0.34
CA THR A 377 -25.75 5.70 -1.74
C THR A 377 -24.28 5.67 -2.18
N PHE A 378 -23.54 6.74 -1.90
CA PHE A 378 -22.11 6.83 -2.19
C PHE A 378 -21.33 5.66 -1.58
N LYS A 379 -21.52 5.38 -0.28
CA LYS A 379 -20.90 4.24 0.39
C LYS A 379 -21.20 2.92 -0.31
N LYS A 380 -22.47 2.69 -0.68
CA LYS A 380 -22.86 1.47 -1.38
C LYS A 380 -22.19 1.37 -2.75
N ASP A 381 -22.20 2.45 -3.52
CA ASP A 381 -21.67 2.47 -4.88
C ASP A 381 -20.16 2.20 -4.89
N VAL A 382 -19.41 2.72 -3.91
CA VAL A 382 -17.97 2.43 -3.80
C VAL A 382 -17.69 0.99 -3.42
N THR A 383 -18.44 0.42 -2.47
CA THR A 383 -18.28 -0.98 -2.05
C THR A 383 -18.64 -1.94 -3.18
N ASP A 384 -19.69 -1.63 -3.95
CA ASP A 384 -20.09 -2.45 -5.09
C ASP A 384 -19.04 -2.38 -6.22
N PHE A 385 -18.41 -1.22 -6.44
CA PHE A 385 -17.34 -1.07 -7.44
C PHE A 385 -16.10 -1.87 -7.06
N ASP A 386 -15.67 -1.75 -5.81
CA ASP A 386 -14.50 -2.41 -5.26
C ASP A 386 -14.61 -3.94 -5.36
N ALA A 387 -15.72 -4.50 -4.87
CA ALA A 387 -16.03 -5.92 -5.01
C ALA A 387 -16.13 -6.39 -6.48
N ALA A 388 -16.47 -5.50 -7.41
CA ALA A 388 -16.53 -5.82 -8.84
C ALA A 388 -15.15 -5.81 -9.51
N GLN A 389 -14.16 -5.10 -8.97
CA GLN A 389 -12.78 -5.16 -9.46
C GLN A 389 -12.11 -6.46 -9.01
N GLY A 390 -12.21 -6.81 -7.71
CA GLY A 390 -11.53 -7.97 -7.14
C GLY A 390 -10.00 -7.89 -7.21
N GLY A 391 -9.34 -9.02 -6.95
CA GLY A 391 -7.89 -9.16 -7.10
C GLY A 391 -7.08 -8.15 -6.29
N ILE A 392 -6.00 -7.62 -6.86
CA ILE A 392 -5.13 -6.67 -6.17
C ILE A 392 -5.74 -5.29 -6.00
N PHE A 393 -6.64 -4.87 -6.90
CA PHE A 393 -7.38 -3.64 -6.67
C PHE A 393 -8.16 -3.74 -5.35
N GLN A 394 -8.97 -4.80 -5.19
CA GLN A 394 -9.75 -4.98 -3.99
C GLN A 394 -8.87 -5.15 -2.75
N ALA A 395 -7.81 -5.97 -2.83
CA ALA A 395 -6.88 -6.17 -1.73
C ALA A 395 -6.12 -4.89 -1.31
N ARG A 396 -6.09 -3.86 -2.15
CA ARG A 396 -5.47 -2.55 -1.87
C ARG A 396 -6.42 -1.50 -1.35
N PHE A 397 -7.71 -1.65 -1.67
CA PHE A 397 -8.69 -0.59 -1.48
C PHE A 397 -9.86 -0.98 -0.59
N ASP A 398 -9.92 -2.24 -0.10
CA ASP A 398 -10.91 -2.68 0.88
C ASP A 398 -10.88 -1.77 2.13
N ASN A 399 -9.69 -1.35 2.58
CA ASN A 399 -9.47 -0.44 3.72
C ASN A 399 -10.05 0.96 3.51
N GLU A 400 -10.15 1.48 2.28
CA GLU A 400 -10.83 2.74 1.98
C GLU A 400 -12.29 2.57 1.57
N LEU A 401 -12.68 1.44 0.93
CA LEU A 401 -13.94 1.30 0.20
C LEU A 401 -14.92 0.25 0.76
N LEU A 402 -14.50 -0.70 1.60
CA LEU A 402 -15.32 -1.82 2.06
C LEU A 402 -16.34 -1.46 3.17
N GLY A 403 -17.40 -0.77 2.75
CA GLY A 403 -18.62 -0.61 3.52
C GLY A 403 -18.43 0.13 4.83
N ASP A 404 -18.87 -0.48 5.93
CA ASP A 404 -18.73 0.10 7.28
C ASP A 404 -17.34 -0.11 7.87
N GLN A 405 -16.52 -0.99 7.30
CA GLN A 405 -15.18 -1.33 7.84
C GLN A 405 -14.07 -0.46 7.25
N SER A 406 -14.43 0.52 6.40
CA SER A 406 -13.48 1.32 5.65
C SER A 406 -13.31 2.73 6.22
N THR A 407 -12.25 3.41 5.81
CA THR A 407 -12.00 4.82 6.15
C THR A 407 -13.18 5.71 5.76
N LEU A 408 -13.74 5.52 4.55
CA LEU A 408 -14.96 6.23 4.12
C LEU A 408 -16.18 5.87 4.98
N GLY A 409 -16.32 4.59 5.38
CA GLY A 409 -17.35 4.14 6.30
C GLY A 409 -17.33 4.91 7.63
N ALA A 410 -16.14 5.04 8.23
CA ALA A 410 -15.93 5.77 9.48
C ALA A 410 -16.27 7.26 9.34
N GLU A 411 -15.82 7.91 8.27
CA GLU A 411 -16.12 9.32 7.97
C GLU A 411 -17.63 9.57 7.86
N ILE A 412 -18.31 8.72 7.09
CA ILE A 412 -19.77 8.80 6.92
C ILE A 412 -20.46 8.61 8.26
N ALA A 413 -20.07 7.59 9.04
CA ALA A 413 -20.63 7.34 10.36
C ALA A 413 -20.50 8.57 11.28
N LYS A 414 -19.36 9.26 11.25
CA LYS A 414 -19.14 10.48 12.05
C LYS A 414 -19.90 11.70 11.55
N ILE A 415 -20.12 11.85 10.24
CA ILE A 415 -21.06 12.86 9.71
C ILE A 415 -22.47 12.60 10.24
N LEU A 416 -22.94 11.36 10.19
CA LEU A 416 -24.28 10.98 10.65
C LEU A 416 -24.43 11.18 12.17
N GLU A 417 -23.43 10.82 12.97
CA GLU A 417 -23.37 11.12 14.40
C GLU A 417 -23.45 12.63 14.65
N GLY A 418 -22.72 13.43 13.87
CA GLY A 418 -22.76 14.88 13.93
C GLY A 418 -24.13 15.47 13.60
N PHE A 419 -24.85 14.93 12.63
CA PHE A 419 -26.24 15.32 12.36
C PHE A 419 -27.19 14.98 13.51
N GLN A 420 -27.07 13.77 14.08
CA GLN A 420 -27.92 13.32 15.18
C GLN A 420 -27.72 14.15 16.45
N THR A 421 -26.49 14.55 16.72
CA THR A 421 -26.11 15.32 17.93
C THR A 421 -26.13 16.83 17.72
N GLY A 422 -26.25 17.31 16.49
CA GLY A 422 -26.06 18.71 16.12
C GLY A 422 -24.61 19.20 16.25
N ASN A 423 -23.64 18.28 16.34
CA ASN A 423 -22.23 18.60 16.51
C ASN A 423 -21.58 19.03 15.18
N LYS A 424 -21.60 20.34 14.93
CA LYS A 424 -21.03 20.97 13.72
C LYS A 424 -19.54 20.72 13.56
N ALA A 425 -18.78 20.68 14.66
CA ALA A 425 -17.35 20.46 14.63
C ALA A 425 -17.02 19.01 14.21
N LEU A 426 -17.82 18.04 14.66
CA LEU A 426 -17.67 16.63 14.23
C LEU A 426 -17.97 16.47 12.74
N VAL A 427 -19.07 17.07 12.24
CA VAL A 427 -19.37 17.04 10.81
C VAL A 427 -18.25 17.66 9.98
N ALA A 428 -17.70 18.80 10.41
CA ALA A 428 -16.59 19.44 9.72
C ALA A 428 -15.32 18.57 9.72
N ALA A 429 -14.94 18.01 10.88
CA ALA A 429 -13.77 17.14 10.99
C ALA A 429 -13.91 15.88 10.11
N ALA A 430 -15.09 15.24 10.10
CA ALA A 430 -15.32 14.06 9.27
C ALA A 430 -15.36 14.39 7.77
N ALA A 431 -15.91 15.55 7.39
CA ALA A 431 -15.87 16.01 6.00
C ALA A 431 -14.45 16.38 5.54
N ASP A 432 -13.65 17.00 6.42
CA ASP A 432 -12.23 17.30 6.14
C ASP A 432 -11.42 16.01 6.01
N GLN A 433 -11.73 14.97 6.80
CA GLN A 433 -11.11 13.65 6.67
C GLN A 433 -11.51 12.96 5.36
N MET A 434 -12.79 13.02 4.99
CA MET A 434 -13.29 12.49 3.71
C MET A 434 -12.63 13.14 2.49
N HIS A 435 -12.30 14.43 2.59
CA HIS A 435 -11.47 15.10 1.59
C HIS A 435 -10.02 14.60 1.59
N GLN A 436 -9.41 14.41 2.76
CA GLN A 436 -8.03 13.92 2.88
C GLN A 436 -7.87 12.49 2.37
N ASN A 437 -8.81 11.60 2.69
CA ASN A 437 -8.88 10.24 2.16
C ASN A 437 -8.99 10.25 0.62
N ALA A 438 -9.87 11.08 0.07
CA ALA A 438 -9.95 11.29 -1.39
C ALA A 438 -8.65 11.83 -2.00
N ALA A 439 -7.97 12.74 -1.31
CA ALA A 439 -6.71 13.31 -1.79
C ALA A 439 -5.57 12.28 -1.77
N ASP A 440 -5.58 11.41 -0.77
CA ASP A 440 -4.60 10.34 -0.64
C ASP A 440 -4.75 9.31 -1.76
N VAL A 441 -5.94 8.73 -1.92
CA VAL A 441 -6.17 7.76 -3.00
C VAL A 441 -5.93 8.40 -4.37
N GLY A 442 -6.31 9.67 -4.56
CA GLY A 442 -5.98 10.43 -5.77
C GLY A 442 -4.48 10.66 -5.98
N GLY A 443 -3.68 10.70 -4.92
CA GLY A 443 -2.21 10.80 -4.99
C GLY A 443 -1.54 9.45 -5.28
N ASN A 444 -2.16 8.36 -4.83
CA ASN A 444 -1.67 6.99 -4.99
C ASN A 444 -2.06 6.37 -6.34
N ASN A 445 -2.88 7.06 -7.15
CA ASN A 445 -3.34 6.60 -8.46
C ASN A 445 -2.95 7.55 -9.60
N ILE A 446 -2.71 6.97 -10.77
CA ILE A 446 -2.46 7.68 -12.03
C ILE A 446 -3.62 7.38 -12.98
N PRO A 447 -4.38 8.39 -13.44
CA PRO A 447 -5.45 8.16 -14.39
C PRO A 447 -4.92 7.59 -15.71
N VAL A 448 -5.75 6.84 -16.44
CA VAL A 448 -5.35 6.13 -17.68
C VAL A 448 -4.82 7.07 -18.78
N ASN A 449 -5.17 8.35 -18.73
CA ASN A 449 -4.69 9.38 -19.65
C ASN A 449 -3.38 10.06 -19.19
N GLY A 450 -2.83 9.64 -18.05
CA GLY A 450 -1.64 10.19 -17.40
C GLY A 450 -1.89 11.49 -16.64
N GLY A 451 -0.92 11.91 -15.83
CA GLY A 451 -1.02 13.09 -14.97
C GLY A 451 -1.45 12.74 -13.54
N ALA A 452 -2.08 13.69 -12.86
CA ALA A 452 -2.56 13.54 -11.49
C ALA A 452 -4.02 14.04 -11.39
N TYR A 453 -4.77 13.48 -10.46
CA TYR A 453 -6.11 13.95 -10.12
C TYR A 453 -6.06 15.32 -9.44
N ASP A 454 -6.99 16.23 -9.79
CA ASP A 454 -7.26 17.42 -8.96
C ASP A 454 -8.12 17.01 -7.77
N VAL A 455 -7.43 16.74 -6.65
CA VAL A 455 -8.03 16.29 -5.39
C VAL A 455 -9.02 17.27 -4.77
N ASN A 456 -9.08 18.52 -5.25
CA ASN A 456 -10.03 19.53 -4.77
C ASN A 456 -11.31 19.61 -5.61
N GLY A 457 -11.38 18.86 -6.72
CA GLY A 457 -12.51 18.87 -7.63
C GLY A 457 -13.81 18.43 -6.95
N THR A 458 -14.92 19.09 -7.26
CA THR A 458 -16.27 18.74 -6.77
C THR A 458 -17.16 18.12 -7.84
N THR A 459 -16.59 17.89 -9.03
CA THR A 459 -17.20 17.19 -10.15
C THR A 459 -16.12 16.36 -10.82
N ALA A 460 -16.46 15.20 -11.40
CA ALA A 460 -15.47 14.36 -12.09
C ALA A 460 -14.71 15.14 -13.18
N ALA A 461 -15.40 16.07 -13.86
CA ALA A 461 -14.81 16.98 -14.83
C ALA A 461 -13.70 17.88 -14.25
N GLN A 462 -13.90 18.40 -13.04
CA GLN A 462 -12.88 19.19 -12.34
C GLN A 462 -11.72 18.29 -11.90
N VAL A 463 -12.03 17.11 -11.34
CA VAL A 463 -11.01 16.17 -10.87
C VAL A 463 -10.10 15.69 -12.01
N LEU A 464 -10.65 15.49 -13.22
CA LEU A 464 -9.90 15.10 -14.42
C LEU A 464 -9.32 16.29 -15.20
N ALA A 465 -9.56 17.53 -14.79
CA ALA A 465 -9.03 18.70 -15.48
C ALA A 465 -7.53 18.81 -15.24
N THR A 466 -6.73 18.23 -16.14
CA THR A 466 -5.27 18.12 -15.97
C THR A 466 -4.60 19.48 -15.76
N THR A 467 -3.82 19.62 -14.70
CA THR A 467 -2.64 20.51 -14.67
C THR A 467 -1.51 19.85 -15.48
N GLY A 468 -1.63 19.72 -16.81
CA GLY A 468 -0.52 19.15 -17.61
C GLY A 468 -0.76 18.55 -19.00
N GLY A 469 -2.00 18.27 -19.44
CA GLY A 469 -2.38 18.12 -20.85
C GLY A 469 -2.48 16.69 -21.44
N ASN A 470 -3.56 16.43 -22.20
CA ASN A 470 -3.55 15.92 -23.58
C ASN A 470 -4.98 15.92 -24.19
N ALA A 471 -5.09 15.93 -25.53
CA ALA A 471 -6.36 16.04 -26.27
C ALA A 471 -7.39 14.93 -25.96
N ASN A 472 -6.95 13.78 -25.44
CA ASN A 472 -7.83 12.70 -24.97
C ASN A 472 -8.59 13.06 -23.68
N ALA A 473 -8.01 13.88 -22.79
CA ALA A 473 -8.71 14.35 -21.60
C ALA A 473 -9.92 15.23 -21.98
N ALA A 474 -9.80 16.03 -23.04
CA ALA A 474 -10.91 16.84 -23.55
C ALA A 474 -12.03 16.00 -24.18
N ALA A 475 -11.70 14.85 -24.79
CA ALA A 475 -12.68 13.94 -25.37
C ALA A 475 -13.44 13.15 -24.28
N VAL A 476 -12.76 12.66 -23.26
CA VAL A 476 -13.37 12.02 -22.08
C VAL A 476 -14.22 13.03 -21.31
N LEU A 477 -13.71 14.26 -21.13
CA LEU A 477 -14.48 15.36 -20.55
C LEU A 477 -15.75 15.65 -21.35
N ALA A 478 -15.70 15.62 -22.68
CA ALA A 478 -16.88 15.80 -23.52
C ALA A 478 -17.88 14.63 -23.42
N GLU A 479 -17.42 13.40 -23.21
CA GLU A 479 -18.26 12.22 -23.01
C GLU A 479 -18.94 12.22 -21.63
N ILE A 480 -18.21 12.61 -20.57
CA ILE A 480 -18.73 12.82 -19.22
C ILE A 480 -19.75 13.98 -19.20
N MET A 481 -19.45 15.10 -19.88
CA MET A 481 -20.35 16.26 -19.98
C MET A 481 -21.57 16.04 -20.89
N ALA A 482 -21.56 15.00 -21.73
CA ALA A 482 -22.69 14.62 -22.59
C ALA A 482 -23.75 13.79 -21.86
N GLN A 483 -23.48 13.34 -20.62
CA GLN A 483 -24.50 12.66 -19.80
C GLN A 483 -25.43 13.71 -19.15
N PRO A 484 -26.76 13.56 -19.26
CA PRO A 484 -27.70 14.55 -18.78
C PRO A 484 -27.65 14.69 -17.26
N ALA A 485 -27.50 15.94 -16.80
CA ALA A 485 -27.54 16.34 -15.40
C ALA A 485 -28.93 16.10 -14.79
N ALA A 486 -29.17 14.91 -14.26
CA ALA A 486 -30.26 14.62 -13.32
C ALA A 486 -29.97 13.32 -12.56
N ASN A 487 -29.64 13.48 -11.28
CA ASN A 487 -29.44 12.45 -10.25
C ASN A 487 -28.17 11.60 -10.37
N VAL A 488 -27.43 11.56 -9.26
CA VAL A 488 -26.62 10.44 -8.73
C VAL A 488 -26.41 9.32 -9.76
N ILE A 489 -25.24 9.32 -10.41
CA ILE A 489 -24.89 8.29 -11.39
C ILE A 489 -24.76 6.96 -10.65
N MET A 490 -25.79 6.12 -10.81
CA MET A 490 -25.63 4.68 -10.74
C MET A 490 -24.52 4.29 -11.71
N LEU A 491 -23.42 3.75 -11.18
CA LEU A 491 -22.42 3.03 -11.97
C LEU A 491 -23.14 1.97 -12.84
N PRO A 492 -22.63 1.65 -14.05
CA PRO A 492 -23.27 0.65 -14.90
C PRO A 492 -23.31 -0.70 -14.18
N THR A 493 -24.50 -1.08 -13.71
CA THR A 493 -24.76 -2.37 -13.08
C THR A 493 -24.45 -3.51 -14.06
N ALA A 494 -23.51 -4.39 -13.70
CA ALA A 494 -23.49 -5.74 -14.23
C ALA A 494 -24.74 -6.46 -13.71
N ALA A 495 -25.67 -6.79 -14.61
CA ALA A 495 -26.97 -7.34 -14.25
C ALA A 495 -26.84 -8.69 -13.53
N SER A 496 -27.38 -8.77 -12.31
CA SER A 496 -27.85 -10.03 -11.74
C SER A 496 -29.26 -9.83 -11.16
N SER A 497 -30.17 -10.70 -11.58
CA SER A 497 -31.55 -10.77 -11.11
C SER A 497 -31.56 -11.39 -9.70
N HIS A 498 -32.40 -10.87 -8.78
CA HIS A 498 -33.39 -11.62 -7.98
C HIS A 498 -34.04 -10.74 -6.87
N GLY A 499 -35.38 -10.73 -6.89
CA GLY A 499 -36.42 -10.43 -5.88
C GLY A 499 -36.12 -9.67 -4.57
N ALA A 500 -36.80 -8.54 -4.40
CA ALA A 500 -36.92 -7.74 -3.17
C ALA A 500 -37.97 -8.26 -2.16
N ALA A 501 -37.76 -7.97 -0.88
CA ALA A 501 -38.81 -7.90 0.14
C ALA A 501 -38.49 -6.83 1.21
N THR A 502 -39.53 -6.11 1.61
CA THR A 502 -39.60 -4.83 2.35
C THR A 502 -39.73 -4.99 3.88
N ALA A 503 -39.23 -4.01 4.66
CA ALA A 503 -39.74 -3.67 6.00
C ALA A 503 -39.48 -2.19 6.38
N VAL A 504 -40.41 -1.61 7.17
CA VAL A 504 -40.57 -0.18 7.53
C VAL A 504 -40.13 0.06 8.99
N PRO A 505 -39.66 1.27 9.39
CA PRO A 505 -39.08 1.54 10.72
C PRO A 505 -40.03 2.29 11.69
N GLU A 506 -39.72 2.24 13.00
CA GLU A 506 -40.27 3.11 14.05
C GLU A 506 -39.14 3.83 14.82
N THR A 507 -39.39 5.10 15.14
CA THR A 507 -38.54 6.06 15.88
C THR A 507 -38.88 6.11 17.38
N PRO A 508 -37.96 6.60 18.24
CA PRO A 508 -38.34 7.77 19.04
C PRO A 508 -37.21 8.79 19.34
N VAL A 509 -37.67 10.00 19.67
CA VAL A 509 -37.02 11.30 19.95
C VAL A 509 -36.71 11.48 21.44
N ILE A 510 -35.59 12.12 21.85
CA ILE A 510 -35.46 13.08 23.01
C ILE A 510 -34.30 14.08 22.79
N ASP A 511 -34.55 15.36 23.10
CA ASP A 511 -33.68 16.56 23.03
C ASP A 511 -32.52 16.67 24.07
N PRO A 512 -31.46 17.49 23.79
CA PRO A 512 -30.26 17.68 24.62
C PRO A 512 -30.20 19.05 25.35
N PRO A 513 -29.13 19.33 26.12
CA PRO A 513 -28.62 20.69 26.25
C PRO A 513 -27.14 20.85 25.84
N GLN A 514 -26.90 21.97 25.14
CA GLN A 514 -25.65 22.48 24.57
C GLN A 514 -24.53 22.76 25.57
N VAL A 515 -23.26 22.59 25.15
CA VAL A 515 -22.12 23.42 25.60
C VAL A 515 -21.13 23.69 24.45
N ASP A 516 -20.52 24.87 24.54
CA ASP A 516 -19.83 25.74 23.59
C ASP A 516 -18.40 25.31 23.13
N MET A 517 -17.98 25.85 22.00
CA MET A 517 -16.81 25.51 21.16
C MET A 517 -15.54 26.33 21.45
N SER A 518 -14.39 25.81 21.01
CA SER A 518 -13.32 26.63 20.41
C SER A 518 -12.51 25.85 19.36
N GLN A 519 -12.46 26.38 18.13
CA GLN A 519 -11.78 25.87 16.93
C GLN A 519 -10.26 26.14 16.95
N HIS A 520 -9.41 25.19 16.52
CA HIS A 520 -8.07 25.44 15.95
C HIS A 520 -7.86 24.50 14.74
N GLN A 521 -7.50 25.06 13.58
CA GLN A 521 -7.18 24.35 12.33
C GLN A 521 -5.65 24.23 12.18
N HIS A 522 -5.15 23.02 11.91
CA HIS A 522 -3.81 22.78 11.38
C HIS A 522 -3.88 21.70 10.29
N ALA A 523 -3.27 21.99 9.14
CA ALA A 523 -3.22 21.12 7.96
C ALA A 523 -2.08 20.09 8.12
N HIS A 524 -2.40 18.81 7.96
CA HIS A 524 -1.46 17.70 7.87
C HIS A 524 -1.52 17.14 6.45
N HIS A 525 -0.45 17.34 5.68
CA HIS A 525 -0.14 16.57 4.47
C HIS A 525 0.84 15.48 4.91
N HIS A 526 0.80 14.29 4.32
CA HIS A 526 1.44 13.04 4.76
C HIS A 526 0.58 12.22 5.73
N MET A 527 -0.50 11.66 5.21
CA MET A 527 -1.05 10.42 5.75
C MET A 527 -1.03 9.45 4.55
N TRP A 528 -0.63 8.20 4.75
CA TRP A 528 -0.71 7.06 3.81
C TRP A 528 0.34 7.03 2.68
N ALA A 529 1.39 6.21 2.85
CA ALA A 529 2.44 5.97 1.84
C ALA A 529 2.87 4.49 1.72
#